data_AF-A0A8D6SVR8-F1
#
_entry.id   AF-A0A8D6SVR8-F1
#
_cell.length_a   1.000
_cell.length_b   1.000
_cell.length_c   1.000
_cell.angle_alpha   90.00
_cell.angle_beta   90.00
_cell.angle_gamma   90.00
#
_symmetry.space_group_name_H-M   'P 1'
#
loop_
_entity.id
_entity.type
_entity.pdbx_description
1 polymer ?
#
loop_
_entity_poly.entity_id
_entity_poly.type
_entity_poly.pdbx_seq_one_letter_code
_entity_poly.pdbx_strand_id
1 'polypeptide(L)'
;MPNNKDKGMLEDLCLKSVKDSPLIKCVDRLFECANQMYENGEVKKYFEKYEYFKNKEFYRKIFSESNGKIKNIAKAKAQAYLSVMPIIVKSVGEGAKKGYWNFESEELNELKKFLEYFKNTL
;
A
#
# COMPACT_ATOMS: atom_id res chain seq x y z
N MET A 1 10.48 8.22 -1.64
CA MET A 1 10.31 9.69 -1.52
C MET A 1 8.87 10.10 -1.87
N PRO A 2 8.35 11.26 -1.42
CA PRO A 2 6.92 11.63 -1.47
C PRO A 2 6.30 11.80 -2.87
N ASN A 3 7.03 11.52 -3.96
CA ASN A 3 6.54 11.66 -5.33
C ASN A 3 5.83 10.39 -5.87
N ASN A 4 5.53 9.37 -5.05
CA ASN A 4 4.91 8.08 -5.45
C ASN A 4 5.64 7.29 -6.57
N LYS A 5 6.81 7.75 -7.02
CA LYS A 5 7.60 7.18 -8.11
C LYS A 5 8.89 6.52 -7.63
N ASP A 6 9.36 6.88 -6.44
CA ASP A 6 10.64 6.41 -5.89
C ASP A 6 10.41 5.42 -4.75
N LYS A 7 11.25 4.38 -4.68
CA LYS A 7 11.33 3.48 -3.52
C LYS A 7 11.52 4.30 -2.22
N GLY A 8 10.98 3.79 -1.11
CA GLY A 8 11.12 4.43 0.20
C GLY A 8 9.99 5.40 0.53
N MET A 9 8.73 4.96 0.35
CA MET A 9 7.59 5.55 1.04
C MET A 9 7.53 5.04 2.48
N LEU A 10 6.80 5.74 3.36
CA LEU A 10 6.61 5.29 4.74
C LEU A 10 5.99 3.88 4.77
N GLU A 11 5.04 3.59 3.88
CA GLU A 11 4.42 2.28 3.75
C GLU A 11 5.43 1.18 3.38
N ASP A 12 6.44 1.47 2.56
CA ASP A 12 7.50 0.50 2.25
C ASP A 12 8.29 0.14 3.51
N LEU A 13 8.62 1.13 4.35
CA LEU A 13 9.36 0.91 5.59
C LEU A 13 8.51 0.13 6.60
N CYS A 14 7.22 0.49 6.74
CA CYS A 14 6.28 -0.24 7.59
C CYS A 14 6.14 -1.70 7.17
N LEU A 15 5.95 -1.98 5.87
CA LEU A 15 5.83 -3.35 5.36
C LEU A 15 7.12 -4.16 5.56
N LYS A 16 8.30 -3.53 5.37
CA LYS A 16 9.58 -4.18 5.65
C LYS A 16 9.77 -4.51 7.12
N SER A 17 9.30 -3.65 8.03
CA SER A 17 9.41 -3.91 9.47
C SER A 17 8.68 -5.18 9.91
N VAL A 18 7.71 -5.63 9.11
CA VAL A 18 6.91 -6.84 9.37
C VAL A 18 7.16 -7.94 8.32
N LYS A 19 8.32 -7.92 7.63
CA LYS A 19 8.65 -8.90 6.57
C LYS A 19 8.61 -10.36 7.06
N ASP A 20 8.84 -10.59 8.34
CA ASP A 20 8.84 -11.92 8.95
C ASP A 20 7.42 -12.36 9.43
N SER A 21 6.44 -11.45 9.37
CA SER A 21 5.04 -11.77 9.71
C SER A 21 4.47 -12.79 8.72
N PRO A 22 3.89 -13.91 9.18
CA PRO A 22 3.27 -14.87 8.26
C PRO A 22 2.09 -14.27 7.47
N LEU A 23 1.45 -13.22 8.00
CA LEU A 23 0.34 -12.53 7.35
C LEU A 23 0.80 -11.78 6.09
N ILE A 24 2.06 -11.31 6.04
CA ILE A 24 2.56 -10.58 4.87
C ILE A 24 2.59 -11.48 3.62
N LYS A 25 2.85 -12.78 3.81
CA LYS A 25 2.84 -13.78 2.72
C LYS A 25 1.46 -13.92 2.07
N CYS A 26 0.39 -13.75 2.85
CA CYS A 26 -0.98 -13.75 2.30
C CYS A 26 -1.24 -12.48 1.49
N VAL A 27 -0.77 -11.33 1.97
CA VAL A 27 -0.86 -10.05 1.26
C VAL A 27 -0.07 -10.11 -0.04
N ASP A 28 1.15 -10.65 -0.04
CA ASP A 28 1.95 -10.76 -1.26
C ASP A 28 1.26 -11.62 -2.33
N ARG A 29 0.74 -12.80 -1.96
CA ARG A 29 -0.04 -13.65 -2.88
C ARG A 29 -1.29 -12.98 -3.43
N LEU A 30 -1.99 -12.20 -2.59
CA LEU A 30 -3.14 -11.41 -3.04
C LEU A 30 -2.72 -10.42 -4.14
N PHE A 31 -1.60 -9.72 -3.94
CA PHE A 31 -1.12 -8.73 -4.90
C PHE A 31 -0.53 -9.35 -6.16
N GLU A 32 0.12 -10.52 -6.06
CA GLU A 32 0.55 -11.31 -7.23
C GLU A 32 -0.66 -11.66 -8.10
N CYS A 33 -1.71 -12.23 -7.49
CA CYS A 33 -2.96 -12.57 -8.18
C CYS A 33 -3.62 -11.33 -8.80
N ALA A 34 -3.79 -10.25 -8.03
CA ALA A 34 -4.41 -9.03 -8.53
C ALA A 34 -3.60 -8.42 -9.69
N ASN A 35 -2.28 -8.36 -9.59
CA ASN A 35 -1.42 -7.82 -10.64
C ASN A 35 -1.57 -8.60 -11.95
N GLN A 36 -1.64 -9.94 -11.90
CA GLN A 36 -1.87 -10.76 -13.09
C GLN A 36 -3.19 -10.41 -13.79
N MET A 37 -4.29 -10.27 -13.04
CA MET A 37 -5.61 -9.88 -13.57
C MET A 37 -5.64 -8.46 -14.14
N TYR A 38 -4.80 -7.58 -13.59
CA TYR A 38 -4.62 -6.22 -14.09
C TYR A 38 -3.85 -6.23 -15.42
N GLU A 39 -2.73 -6.95 -15.48
CA GLU A 39 -1.84 -7.04 -16.64
C GLU A 39 -2.49 -7.72 -17.85
N ASN A 40 -3.27 -8.78 -17.62
CA ASN A 40 -3.98 -9.49 -18.70
C ASN A 40 -5.31 -8.82 -19.11
N GLY A 41 -5.66 -7.70 -18.47
CA GLY A 41 -6.82 -6.87 -18.78
C GLY A 41 -8.16 -7.43 -18.28
N GLU A 42 -8.19 -8.49 -17.47
CA GLU A 42 -9.43 -9.03 -16.88
C GLU A 42 -10.16 -7.98 -16.04
N VAL A 43 -9.45 -7.23 -15.20
CA VAL A 43 -10.06 -6.19 -14.36
C VAL A 43 -10.69 -5.09 -15.23
N LYS A 44 -9.99 -4.66 -16.28
CA LYS A 44 -10.51 -3.67 -17.23
C LYS A 44 -11.80 -4.17 -17.90
N LYS A 45 -11.76 -5.38 -18.45
CA LYS A 45 -12.93 -6.03 -19.09
C LYS A 45 -14.12 -6.13 -18.14
N TYR A 46 -13.90 -6.47 -16.88
CA TYR A 46 -14.98 -6.59 -15.89
C TYR A 46 -15.73 -5.27 -15.71
N PHE A 47 -15.02 -4.17 -15.47
CA PHE A 47 -15.69 -2.89 -15.28
C PHE A 47 -16.23 -2.31 -16.59
N GLU A 48 -15.58 -2.54 -17.73
CA GLU A 48 -16.11 -2.19 -19.07
C GLU A 48 -17.29 -3.08 -19.49
N LYS A 49 -17.66 -4.10 -18.73
CA LYS A 49 -18.86 -4.89 -19.01
C LYS A 49 -20.14 -4.13 -18.70
N TYR A 50 -20.12 -3.21 -17.73
CA TYR A 50 -21.31 -2.54 -17.23
C TYR A 50 -21.32 -1.06 -17.61
N GLU A 51 -22.39 -0.59 -18.27
CA GLU A 51 -22.57 0.82 -18.63
C GLU A 51 -22.49 1.75 -17.41
N TYR A 52 -22.98 1.28 -16.26
CA TYR A 52 -22.89 2.01 -14.99
C TYR A 52 -21.46 2.50 -14.70
N PHE A 53 -20.47 1.61 -14.80
CA PHE A 53 -19.08 1.99 -14.54
C PHE A 53 -18.52 2.85 -15.67
N LYS A 54 -18.80 2.54 -16.94
CA LYS A 54 -18.34 3.35 -18.09
C LYS A 54 -18.75 4.82 -18.00
N ASN A 55 -19.97 5.08 -17.53
CA ASN A 55 -20.55 6.41 -17.50
C ASN A 55 -20.08 7.23 -16.28
N LYS A 56 -19.36 6.62 -15.32
CA LYS A 56 -18.74 7.36 -14.23
C LYS A 56 -17.43 8.00 -14.69
N GLU A 57 -17.35 9.32 -14.59
CA GLU A 57 -16.14 10.10 -14.89
C GLU A 57 -14.90 9.54 -14.18
N PHE A 58 -15.07 9.18 -12.91
CA PHE A 58 -14.04 8.56 -12.08
C PHE A 58 -13.45 7.29 -12.72
N TYR A 59 -14.29 6.41 -13.25
CA TYR A 59 -13.86 5.14 -13.86
C TYR A 59 -13.07 5.38 -15.15
N ARG A 60 -13.57 6.27 -16.02
CA ARG A 60 -12.90 6.66 -17.27
C ARG A 60 -11.49 7.18 -17.00
N LYS A 61 -11.37 8.08 -16.01
CA LYS A 61 -10.10 8.70 -15.62
C LYS A 61 -9.13 7.69 -14.99
N ILE A 62 -9.60 6.82 -14.10
CA ILE A 62 -8.71 5.85 -13.44
C ILE A 62 -8.13 4.84 -14.42
N PHE A 63 -8.92 4.25 -15.32
CA PHE A 63 -8.35 3.26 -16.25
C PHE A 63 -7.44 3.89 -17.30
N SER A 64 -7.73 5.11 -17.75
CA SER A 64 -6.81 5.84 -18.62
C SER A 64 -5.51 6.24 -17.93
N GLU A 65 -5.56 6.62 -16.64
CA GLU A 65 -4.38 7.07 -15.90
C GLU A 65 -3.55 5.92 -15.31
N SER A 66 -4.19 4.81 -14.97
CA SER A 66 -3.53 3.66 -14.34
C SER A 66 -2.93 2.69 -15.35
N ASN A 67 -3.32 2.76 -16.63
CA ASN A 67 -2.94 1.82 -17.68
C ASN A 67 -3.11 0.35 -17.26
N GLY A 68 -4.16 0.07 -16.47
CA GLY A 68 -4.41 -1.28 -15.98
C GLY A 68 -3.38 -1.76 -14.95
N LYS A 69 -2.83 -0.87 -14.12
CA LYS A 69 -1.92 -1.23 -13.02
C LYS A 69 -2.34 -0.61 -11.69
N ILE A 70 -1.96 -1.25 -10.59
CA ILE A 70 -2.12 -0.68 -9.26
C ILE A 70 -1.17 0.52 -9.13
N LYS A 71 -1.72 1.74 -9.03
CA LYS A 71 -0.95 3.00 -9.08
C LYS A 71 0.04 3.17 -7.92
N ASN A 72 -0.33 2.72 -6.72
CA ASN A 72 0.56 2.76 -5.56
C ASN A 72 0.47 1.42 -4.81
N ILE A 73 1.41 0.53 -5.13
CA ILE A 73 1.41 -0.83 -4.59
C ILE A 73 1.72 -0.86 -3.09
N ALA A 74 2.62 -0.01 -2.57
CA ALA A 74 2.98 -0.05 -1.16
C ALA A 74 1.83 0.44 -0.27
N LYS A 75 1.11 1.49 -0.67
CA LYS A 75 -0.10 1.94 0.03
C LYS A 75 -1.17 0.86 0.04
N ALA A 76 -1.41 0.23 -1.10
CA ALA A 76 -2.41 -0.82 -1.21
C ALA A 76 -2.02 -2.05 -0.36
N LYS A 77 -0.75 -2.48 -0.39
CA LYS A 77 -0.23 -3.58 0.44
C LYS A 77 -0.33 -3.27 1.92
N ALA A 78 0.03 -2.06 2.35
CA ALA A 78 -0.10 -1.64 3.75
C ALA A 78 -1.56 -1.69 4.21
N GLN A 79 -2.51 -1.21 3.41
CA GLN A 79 -3.95 -1.30 3.73
C GLN A 79 -4.44 -2.75 3.77
N ALA A 80 -4.02 -3.60 2.84
CA ALA A 80 -4.38 -5.01 2.86
C ALA A 80 -3.82 -5.73 4.10
N TYR A 81 -2.58 -5.46 4.49
CA TYR A 81 -2.00 -5.97 5.73
C TYR A 81 -2.76 -5.48 6.98
N LEU A 82 -3.13 -4.20 7.03
CA LEU A 82 -3.92 -3.65 8.14
C LEU A 82 -5.35 -4.21 8.19
N SER A 83 -5.92 -4.59 7.06
CA SER A 83 -7.29 -5.13 6.99
C SER A 83 -7.45 -6.51 7.66
N VAL A 84 -6.35 -7.24 7.84
CA VAL A 84 -6.34 -8.57 8.48
C VAL A 84 -5.86 -8.52 9.94
N MET A 85 -5.73 -7.33 10.52
CA MET A 85 -5.40 -7.16 11.94
C MET A 85 -6.64 -7.38 12.83
N PRO A 86 -6.47 -7.82 14.09
CA PRO A 86 -7.60 -8.04 15.01
C PRO A 86 -8.50 -6.82 15.23
N ILE A 87 -7.92 -5.60 15.20
CA ILE A 87 -8.66 -4.35 15.21
C ILE A 87 -8.33 -3.62 13.91
N ILE A 88 -9.32 -3.49 13.03
CA ILE A 88 -9.15 -2.85 11.73
C ILE A 88 -8.86 -1.35 11.93
N VAL A 89 -7.87 -0.85 11.19
CA VAL A 89 -7.47 0.56 11.18
C VAL A 89 -7.36 1.06 9.74
N LYS A 90 -7.57 2.37 9.53
CA LYS A 90 -7.66 2.95 8.18
C LYS A 90 -6.36 3.58 7.67
N SER A 91 -5.31 3.63 8.50
CA SER A 91 -4.05 4.29 8.12
C SER A 91 -2.84 3.68 8.81
N VAL A 92 -1.65 3.86 8.22
CA VAL A 92 -0.39 3.44 8.81
C VAL A 92 -0.12 4.09 10.16
N GLY A 93 -0.56 5.34 10.36
CA GLY A 93 -0.42 6.04 11.65
C GLY A 93 -1.31 5.45 12.75
N GLU A 94 -2.53 5.02 12.42
CA GLU A 94 -3.36 4.27 13.38
C GLU A 94 -2.78 2.88 13.65
N GLY A 95 -2.25 2.19 12.63
CA GLY A 95 -1.53 0.92 12.81
C GLY A 95 -0.31 1.05 13.71
N ALA A 96 0.42 2.16 13.62
CA ALA A 96 1.53 2.48 14.53
C ALA A 96 1.07 2.58 15.98
N LYS A 97 -0.03 3.32 16.25
CA LYS A 97 -0.59 3.43 17.61
C LYS A 97 -1.04 2.08 18.18
N LYS A 98 -1.37 1.11 17.32
CA LYS A 98 -1.78 -0.25 17.70
C LYS A 98 -0.63 -1.26 17.78
N GLY A 99 0.60 -0.86 17.48
CA GLY A 99 1.77 -1.75 17.50
C GLY A 99 1.81 -2.76 16.35
N TYR A 100 1.12 -2.49 15.24
CA TYR A 100 1.09 -3.39 14.08
C TYR A 100 2.32 -3.30 13.18
N TRP A 101 3.19 -2.33 13.44
CA TRP A 101 4.50 -2.18 12.80
C TRP A 101 5.59 -2.41 13.83
N ASN A 102 6.63 -3.15 13.46
CA ASN A 102 7.75 -3.39 14.35
C ASN A 102 8.66 -2.17 14.37
N PHE A 103 8.47 -1.28 15.33
CA PHE A 103 9.30 -0.08 15.46
C PHE A 103 10.72 -0.38 15.95
N GLU A 104 11.05 -1.59 16.37
CA GLU A 104 12.43 -1.98 16.69
C GLU A 104 13.22 -2.42 15.45
N SER A 105 12.55 -2.63 14.31
CA SER A 105 13.21 -3.10 13.10
C SER A 105 14.20 -2.07 12.55
N GLU A 106 15.30 -2.57 11.98
CA GLU A 106 16.39 -1.76 11.44
C GLU A 106 15.96 -0.93 10.24
N GLU A 107 14.93 -1.37 9.52
CA GLU A 107 14.39 -0.70 8.34
C GLU A 107 13.79 0.67 8.67
N LEU A 108 13.48 0.94 9.94
CA LEU A 108 12.99 2.23 10.42
C LEU A 108 14.09 3.10 11.04
N ASN A 109 15.35 2.64 11.12
CA ASN A 109 16.42 3.38 11.80
C ASN A 109 16.71 4.74 11.18
N GLU A 110 16.76 4.84 9.84
CA GLU A 110 16.99 6.12 9.17
C GLU A 110 15.82 7.09 9.40
N LEU A 111 14.59 6.59 9.47
CA LEU A 111 13.43 7.40 9.82
C LEU A 111 13.50 7.90 11.28
N LYS A 112 13.92 7.05 12.23
CA LYS A 112 14.11 7.46 13.63
C LYS A 112 15.18 8.53 13.76
N LYS A 113 16.36 8.32 13.16
CA LYS A 113 17.46 9.30 13.15
C LYS A 113 17.00 10.65 12.59
N PHE A 114 16.25 10.62 11.49
CA PHE A 114 15.65 11.82 10.92
C PHE A 114 14.74 12.51 11.95
N LEU A 115 13.81 11.79 12.57
CA LEU A 115 12.90 12.38 13.57
C LEU A 115 13.62 12.92 14.81
N GLU A 116 14.67 12.26 15.28
CA GLU A 116 15.51 12.71 16.39
C GLU A 116 16.25 14.00 16.03
N TYR A 117 16.84 14.07 14.83
CA TYR A 117 17.47 15.29 14.32
C TYR A 117 16.49 16.46 14.31
N PHE A 118 15.27 16.25 13.79
CA PHE A 118 14.22 17.28 13.77
C PHE A 118 13.81 17.72 15.17
N LYS A 119 13.68 16.78 16.11
CA LYS A 119 13.33 17.09 17.51
C LYS A 119 14.39 17.95 18.21
N ASN A 120 15.66 17.76 17.87
CA ASN A 120 16.78 18.46 18.50
C ASN A 120 17.13 19.80 17.81
N THR A 121 16.51 20.11 16.67
CA THR A 121 16.78 21.34 15.87
C THR A 121 15.62 22.36 15.97
N LEU A 122 14.54 22.01 16.66
CA LEU A 122 13.41 22.90 17.02
C LEU A 122 13.50 23.29 18.50
#